data_AF-B8BSA7-F1
#
_entry.id   AF-B8BSA7-F1
#
_cell.length_a   1.000
_cell.length_b   1.000
_cell.length_c   1.000
_cell.angle_alpha   90.00
_cell.angle_beta   90.00
_cell.angle_gamma   90.00
#
_symmetry.space_group_name_H-M   'P 1'
#
loop_
_entity.id
_entity.type
_entity.pdbx_description
1 polymer ?
#
loop_
_entity_poly.entity_id
_entity_poly.type
_entity_poly.pdbx_seq_one_letter_code
_entity_poly.pdbx_strand_id
1 'polypeptide(L)'
;VPVDQRPSNEYLNLMRQPTFPWASQESGDLGLGIRLGVIYVAFFGLVCYPISGATWVDEGYELQKISASNVGAMSVLLVLLLRLYSGWGYIGSRLKSKVIEYEETGWYDGDFEEKSEAEKARDLFLYRSNVAPVEERLKKFTLIIGGVWVASCLAFNAATSSNPLFNQYDPNMLERLSYDDKVAGIVQQQSNGRPTYCESRYYRAVANGGQGCN
;
A
#
# COMPACT_ATOMS: atom_id res chain seq x y z
N VAL A 1 -36.17 -2.77 11.83
CA VAL A 1 -34.97 -2.84 10.96
C VAL A 1 -35.29 -3.23 9.51
N PRO A 2 -34.92 -2.40 8.50
CA PRO A 2 -34.88 -2.77 7.08
C PRO A 2 -34.11 -4.07 6.83
N VAL A 3 -34.54 -4.87 5.86
CA VAL A 3 -33.99 -6.22 5.65
C VAL A 3 -32.49 -6.18 5.36
N ASP A 4 -32.01 -5.27 4.52
CA ASP A 4 -30.61 -5.19 4.11
C ASP A 4 -29.65 -4.74 5.23
N GLN A 5 -30.16 -4.02 6.23
CA GLN A 5 -29.40 -3.53 7.39
C GLN A 5 -29.39 -4.52 8.56
N ARG A 6 -29.93 -5.74 8.35
CA ARG A 6 -29.80 -6.82 9.33
C ARG A 6 -28.37 -7.38 9.25
N PRO A 7 -27.67 -7.60 10.38
CA PRO A 7 -26.27 -8.04 10.37
C PRO A 7 -25.99 -9.32 9.55
N SER A 8 -26.94 -10.25 9.50
CA SER A 8 -26.84 -11.46 8.67
C SER A 8 -26.88 -11.16 7.16
N ASN A 9 -27.68 -10.18 6.74
CA ASN A 9 -27.75 -9.74 5.34
C ASN A 9 -26.56 -8.84 4.97
N GLU A 10 -26.11 -7.99 5.88
CA GLU A 10 -24.86 -7.23 5.71
C GLU A 10 -23.66 -8.17 5.48
N TYR A 11 -23.58 -9.28 6.23
CA TYR A 11 -22.58 -10.33 6.00
C TYR A 11 -22.66 -10.94 4.58
N LEU A 12 -23.87 -11.29 4.13
CA LEU A 12 -24.06 -11.83 2.77
C LEU A 12 -23.69 -10.81 1.70
N ASN A 13 -23.98 -9.53 1.94
CA ASN A 13 -23.58 -8.43 1.06
C ASN A 13 -22.06 -8.25 1.04
N LEU A 14 -21.38 -8.35 2.18
CA LEU A 14 -19.91 -8.34 2.25
C LEU A 14 -19.31 -9.48 1.41
N MET A 15 -19.89 -10.68 1.51
CA MET A 15 -19.46 -11.86 0.74
C MET A 15 -19.71 -11.74 -0.78
N ARG A 16 -20.52 -10.78 -1.22
CA ARG A 16 -20.70 -10.48 -2.66
C ARG A 16 -19.74 -9.42 -3.16
N GLN A 17 -19.14 -8.63 -2.27
CA GLN A 17 -18.23 -7.57 -2.65
C GLN A 17 -16.88 -8.11 -3.13
N PRO A 18 -16.20 -7.42 -4.07
CA PRO A 18 -14.89 -7.85 -4.55
C PRO A 18 -13.89 -8.03 -3.41
N THR A 19 -13.04 -9.06 -3.54
CA THR A 19 -11.92 -9.43 -2.64
C THR A 19 -12.30 -9.92 -1.24
N PHE A 20 -13.46 -9.57 -0.67
CA PHE A 20 -13.86 -10.00 0.67
C PHE A 20 -13.97 -11.53 0.82
N PRO A 21 -14.50 -12.28 -0.15
CA PRO A 21 -14.53 -13.75 -0.10
C PRO A 21 -13.16 -14.40 -0.08
N TRP A 22 -12.09 -13.69 -0.44
CA TRP A 22 -10.75 -14.30 -0.51
C TRP A 22 -10.21 -14.68 0.86
N ALA A 23 -10.65 -13.99 1.90
CA ALA A 23 -10.29 -14.27 3.27
C ALA A 23 -11.27 -15.24 3.94
N SER A 24 -12.33 -15.68 3.26
CA SER A 24 -13.34 -16.59 3.81
C SER A 24 -12.76 -17.95 4.23
N GLN A 25 -13.52 -18.69 5.05
CA GLN A 25 -13.11 -20.02 5.50
C GLN A 25 -12.88 -21.00 4.34
N GLU A 26 -13.65 -20.90 3.25
CA GLU A 26 -13.50 -21.74 2.05
C GLU A 26 -12.15 -21.53 1.36
N SER A 27 -11.64 -20.30 1.37
CA SER A 27 -10.34 -19.98 0.76
C SER A 27 -9.15 -20.39 1.65
N GLY A 28 -9.34 -20.31 2.96
CA GLY A 28 -8.29 -20.60 3.94
C GLY A 28 -7.06 -19.69 3.82
N ASP A 29 -6.00 -20.07 4.52
CA ASP A 29 -4.74 -19.30 4.54
C ASP A 29 -4.00 -19.39 3.21
N LEU A 30 -3.98 -20.58 2.60
CA LEU A 30 -3.29 -20.82 1.34
C LEU A 30 -3.94 -20.05 0.19
N GLY A 31 -5.27 -20.09 0.08
CA GLY A 31 -6.00 -19.38 -0.98
C GLY A 31 -5.85 -17.87 -0.86
N LEU A 32 -5.88 -17.31 0.36
CA LEU A 32 -5.57 -15.90 0.58
C LEU A 32 -4.13 -15.58 0.17
N GLY A 33 -3.16 -16.38 0.62
CA GLY A 33 -1.74 -16.20 0.32
C GLY A 33 -1.43 -16.20 -1.18
N ILE A 34 -2.00 -17.14 -1.94
CA ILE A 34 -1.82 -17.20 -3.40
C ILE A 34 -2.35 -15.93 -4.07
N ARG A 35 -3.55 -15.47 -3.70
CA ARG A 35 -4.15 -14.27 -4.32
C ARG A 35 -3.36 -13.01 -3.98
N LEU A 36 -2.86 -12.87 -2.75
CA LEU A 36 -1.96 -11.79 -2.36
C LEU A 36 -0.63 -11.87 -3.14
N GLY A 37 -0.07 -13.07 -3.32
CA GLY A 37 1.14 -13.27 -4.13
C GLY A 37 0.95 -12.86 -5.59
N VAL A 38 -0.20 -13.20 -6.19
CA VAL A 38 -0.55 -12.77 -7.56
C VAL A 38 -0.65 -11.25 -7.65
N ILE A 39 -1.32 -10.60 -6.69
CA ILE A 39 -1.40 -9.13 -6.65
C ILE A 39 0.01 -8.53 -6.51
N TYR A 40 0.84 -9.07 -5.63
CA TYR A 40 2.21 -8.59 -5.45
C TYR A 40 3.00 -8.65 -6.76
N VAL A 41 3.03 -9.81 -7.42
CA VAL A 41 3.78 -9.98 -8.69
C VAL A 41 3.23 -9.05 -9.78
N ALA A 42 1.91 -8.94 -9.89
CA ALA A 42 1.28 -8.07 -10.88
C ALA A 42 1.61 -6.59 -10.64
N PHE A 43 1.44 -6.08 -9.42
CA PHE A 43 1.74 -4.68 -9.11
C PHE A 43 3.24 -4.39 -9.16
N PHE A 44 4.08 -5.31 -8.67
CA PHE A 44 5.52 -5.18 -8.77
C PHE A 44 5.96 -5.02 -10.22
N GLY A 45 5.58 -5.96 -11.10
CA GLY A 45 6.05 -5.99 -12.48
C GLY A 45 5.39 -4.96 -13.40
N LEU A 46 4.08 -4.72 -13.25
CA LEU A 46 3.34 -3.89 -14.20
C LEU A 46 3.26 -2.41 -13.79
N VAL A 47 3.45 -2.10 -12.51
CA VAL A 47 3.26 -0.73 -11.99
C VAL A 47 4.54 -0.22 -11.33
N CYS A 48 5.00 -0.90 -10.28
CA CYS A 48 6.06 -0.36 -9.44
C CYS A 48 7.43 -0.42 -10.11
N TYR A 49 7.74 -1.49 -10.85
CA TYR A 49 9.02 -1.65 -11.55
C TYR A 49 9.20 -0.69 -12.73
N PRO A 50 8.17 -0.41 -13.57
CA PRO A 50 8.26 0.65 -14.58
C PRO A 50 8.44 2.04 -13.96
N ILE A 51 7.73 2.35 -12.87
CA ILE A 51 7.85 3.66 -12.18
C ILE A 51 9.25 3.82 -11.59
N SER A 52 9.77 2.80 -10.92
CA SER A 52 11.12 2.84 -10.37
C SER A 52 12.17 2.87 -11.48
N GLY A 53 11.97 2.16 -12.58
CA GLY A 53 12.85 2.23 -13.75
C GLY A 53 12.90 3.60 -14.41
N ALA A 54 11.81 4.37 -14.35
CA ALA A 54 11.79 5.77 -14.79
C ALA A 54 12.43 6.72 -13.76
N THR A 55 12.62 6.27 -12.51
CA THR A 55 13.23 7.05 -11.42
C THR A 55 14.73 6.82 -11.31
N TRP A 56 15.18 5.57 -11.44
CA TRP A 56 16.59 5.16 -11.43
C TRP A 56 16.99 4.69 -12.82
N VAL A 57 17.47 5.64 -13.63
CA VAL A 57 17.88 5.40 -15.02
C VAL A 57 19.38 5.08 -15.15
N ASP A 58 20.18 5.50 -14.17
CA ASP A 58 21.63 5.33 -14.19
C ASP A 58 22.05 3.91 -13.82
N GLU A 59 23.14 3.45 -14.40
CA GLU A 59 23.75 2.17 -14.05
C GLU A 59 24.23 2.17 -12.59
N GLY A 60 24.07 1.04 -11.90
CA GLY A 60 24.47 0.88 -10.49
C GLY A 60 23.39 1.22 -9.46
N TYR A 61 22.17 1.60 -9.89
CA TYR A 61 21.03 1.87 -9.00
C TYR A 61 19.95 0.75 -8.97
N GLU A 62 20.29 -0.46 -9.45
CA GLU A 62 19.35 -1.58 -9.51
C GLU A 62 18.80 -2.00 -8.14
N LEU A 63 19.61 -1.87 -7.07
CA LEU A 63 19.16 -2.17 -5.71
C LEU A 63 18.06 -1.21 -5.26
N GLN A 64 18.22 0.10 -5.50
CA GLN A 64 17.24 1.13 -5.19
C GLN A 64 15.98 0.91 -6.01
N LYS A 65 16.12 0.61 -7.30
CA LYS A 65 15.01 0.31 -8.20
C LYS A 65 14.17 -0.88 -7.72
N ILE A 66 14.81 -2.01 -7.41
CA ILE A 66 14.13 -3.22 -6.94
C ILE A 66 13.49 -2.98 -5.56
N SER A 67 14.23 -2.39 -4.62
CA SER A 67 13.72 -2.15 -3.27
C SER A 67 12.58 -1.13 -3.23
N ALA A 68 12.64 -0.05 -4.03
CA ALA A 68 11.53 0.89 -4.20
C ALA A 68 10.31 0.20 -4.80
N SER A 69 10.51 -0.65 -5.82
CA SER A 69 9.41 -1.41 -6.44
C SER A 69 8.72 -2.33 -5.43
N ASN A 70 9.53 -3.01 -4.60
CA ASN A 70 9.04 -3.88 -3.55
C ASN A 70 8.27 -3.11 -2.48
N VAL A 71 8.77 -1.94 -2.03
CA VAL A 71 8.03 -1.06 -1.10
C VAL A 71 6.67 -0.66 -1.69
N GLY A 72 6.62 -0.25 -2.96
CA GLY A 72 5.38 0.08 -3.65
C GLY A 72 4.40 -1.09 -3.67
N ALA A 73 4.83 -2.26 -4.13
CA ALA A 73 3.98 -3.44 -4.23
C ALA A 73 3.47 -3.92 -2.84
N MET A 74 4.34 -3.91 -1.82
CA MET A 74 3.94 -4.24 -0.46
C MET A 74 2.96 -3.24 0.14
N SER A 75 3.05 -1.95 -0.23
CA SER A 75 2.09 -0.93 0.21
C SER A 75 0.67 -1.24 -0.30
N VAL A 76 0.56 -1.71 -1.55
CA VAL A 76 -0.73 -2.12 -2.13
C VAL A 76 -1.33 -3.30 -1.36
N LEU A 77 -0.51 -4.31 -1.03
CA LEU A 77 -0.97 -5.43 -0.21
C LEU A 77 -1.43 -4.99 1.17
N LEU A 78 -0.68 -4.09 1.81
CA LEU A 78 -1.01 -3.58 3.15
C LEU A 78 -2.35 -2.84 3.14
N VAL A 79 -2.59 -1.96 2.16
CA VAL A 79 -3.86 -1.25 2.00
C VAL A 79 -5.02 -2.22 1.75
N LEU A 80 -4.83 -3.22 0.89
CA LEU A 80 -5.86 -4.24 0.63
C LEU A 80 -6.20 -5.02 1.91
N LEU A 81 -5.20 -5.44 2.67
CA LEU A 81 -5.41 -6.16 3.93
C LEU A 81 -6.09 -5.30 4.99
N LEU A 82 -5.73 -4.02 5.11
CA LEU A 82 -6.41 -3.08 6.01
C LEU A 82 -7.88 -2.92 5.63
N ARG A 83 -8.19 -2.81 4.34
CA ARG A 83 -9.58 -2.80 3.82
C ARG A 83 -10.34 -4.06 4.19
N LEU A 84 -9.72 -5.23 4.00
CA LEU A 84 -10.36 -6.50 4.32
C LEU A 84 -10.58 -6.63 5.83
N TYR A 85 -9.56 -6.33 6.63
CA TYR A 85 -9.62 -6.41 8.09
C TYR A 85 -10.67 -5.46 8.67
N SER A 86 -10.77 -4.22 8.17
CA SER A 86 -11.78 -3.26 8.63
C SER A 86 -13.20 -3.70 8.26
N GLY A 87 -13.44 -4.18 7.03
CA GLY A 87 -14.76 -4.64 6.59
C GLY A 87 -15.25 -5.89 7.33
N TRP A 88 -14.37 -6.89 7.52
CA TRP A 88 -14.68 -8.08 8.31
C TRP A 88 -14.88 -7.74 9.79
N GLY A 89 -14.04 -6.87 10.36
CA GLY A 89 -14.17 -6.42 11.75
C GLY A 89 -15.46 -5.62 12.01
N TYR A 90 -15.91 -4.84 11.03
CA TYR A 90 -17.21 -4.16 11.08
C TYR A 90 -18.36 -5.17 11.14
N ILE A 91 -18.41 -6.16 10.23
CA ILE A 91 -19.46 -7.19 10.28
C ILE A 91 -19.38 -8.00 11.59
N GLY A 92 -18.17 -8.30 12.06
CA GLY A 92 -17.98 -8.97 13.34
C GLY A 92 -18.56 -8.19 14.52
N SER A 93 -18.37 -6.87 14.58
CA SER A 93 -18.95 -6.04 15.62
C SER A 93 -20.48 -5.98 15.53
N ARG A 94 -21.03 -5.88 14.31
CA ARG A 94 -22.49 -5.88 14.04
C ARG A 94 -23.17 -7.18 14.46
N LEU A 95 -22.53 -8.33 14.21
CA LEU A 95 -23.06 -9.63 14.63
C LEU A 95 -23.03 -9.80 16.16
N LYS A 96 -21.97 -9.35 16.83
CA LYS A 96 -21.82 -9.44 18.30
C LYS A 96 -22.68 -8.45 19.08
N SER A 97 -23.10 -7.34 18.46
CA SER A 97 -23.90 -6.31 19.12
C SER A 97 -25.26 -6.86 19.59
N LYS A 98 -25.71 -6.39 20.77
CA LYS A 98 -27.05 -6.68 21.31
C LYS A 98 -28.16 -5.86 20.62
N VAL A 99 -27.78 -4.71 20.06
CA VAL A 99 -28.69 -3.78 19.38
C VAL A 99 -28.30 -3.68 17.90
N ILE A 100 -29.31 -3.46 17.06
CA ILE A 100 -29.14 -3.14 15.64
C ILE A 100 -29.40 -1.67 15.48
N GLU A 101 -28.36 -0.93 15.12
CA GLU A 101 -28.48 0.46 14.68
C GLU A 101 -28.87 0.44 13.20
N TYR A 102 -29.93 1.15 12.83
CA TYR A 102 -30.41 1.20 11.46
C TYR A 102 -30.95 2.58 11.10
N GLU A 103 -30.84 2.91 9.82
CA GLU A 103 -31.45 4.12 9.25
C GLU A 103 -32.81 3.77 8.65
N GLU A 104 -33.84 4.52 9.04
CA GLU A 104 -35.14 4.47 8.40
C GLU A 104 -35.14 5.25 7.07
N THR A 105 -36.00 4.86 6.13
CA THR A 105 -36.14 5.61 4.88
C THR A 105 -36.79 6.97 5.17
N GLY A 106 -36.04 8.08 5.08
CA GLY A 106 -36.61 9.42 5.27
C GLY A 106 -35.60 10.49 5.69
N TRP A 107 -36.11 11.58 6.28
CA TRP A 107 -35.33 12.69 6.87
C TRP A 107 -35.04 12.49 8.36
N TYR A 108 -35.44 11.36 8.93
CA TYR A 108 -35.27 11.06 10.35
C TYR A 108 -33.91 10.40 10.63
N ASP A 109 -33.38 10.64 11.83
CA ASP A 109 -32.14 10.05 12.33
C ASP A 109 -32.23 8.52 12.45
N GLY A 110 -31.09 7.85 12.61
CA GLY A 110 -31.04 6.41 12.87
C GLY A 110 -31.68 6.01 14.21
N ASP A 111 -32.19 4.79 14.28
CA ASP A 111 -32.84 4.21 15.46
C ASP A 111 -32.15 2.88 15.89
N PHE A 112 -32.46 2.43 17.11
CA PHE A 112 -31.88 1.26 17.75
C PHE A 112 -32.95 0.21 18.07
N GLU A 113 -32.81 -0.98 17.50
CA GLU A 113 -33.68 -2.13 17.81
C GLU A 113 -32.92 -3.19 18.61
N GLU A 114 -33.45 -3.62 19.76
CA GLU A 114 -32.85 -4.72 20.51
C GLU A 114 -33.10 -6.06 19.81
N LYS A 115 -32.03 -6.85 19.61
CA LYS A 115 -32.14 -8.18 19.01
C LYS A 115 -32.88 -9.14 19.93
N SER A 116 -33.76 -9.95 19.35
CA SER A 116 -34.34 -11.09 20.06
C SER A 116 -33.26 -12.12 20.45
N GLU A 117 -33.53 -12.95 21.45
CA GLU A 117 -32.59 -13.99 21.88
C GLU A 117 -32.27 -14.99 20.76
N ALA A 118 -33.24 -15.29 19.89
CA ALA A 118 -33.03 -16.14 18.72
C ALA A 118 -32.06 -15.50 17.70
N GLU A 119 -32.16 -14.19 17.47
CA GLU A 119 -31.25 -13.46 16.59
C GLU A 119 -29.84 -13.36 17.17
N LYS A 120 -29.72 -13.07 18.47
CA LYS A 120 -28.44 -13.06 19.18
C LYS A 120 -27.74 -14.42 19.06
N ALA A 121 -28.47 -15.53 19.25
CA ALA A 121 -27.93 -16.88 19.13
C ALA A 121 -27.47 -17.19 17.69
N ARG A 122 -28.29 -16.86 16.69
CA ARG A 122 -27.96 -17.05 15.27
C ARG A 122 -26.72 -16.24 14.85
N ASP A 123 -26.70 -14.95 15.18
CA ASP A 123 -25.63 -14.04 14.79
C ASP A 123 -24.31 -14.43 15.47
N LEU A 124 -24.36 -14.86 16.74
CA LEU A 124 -23.18 -15.37 17.45
C LEU A 124 -22.66 -16.68 16.86
N PHE A 125 -23.55 -17.58 16.44
CA PHE A 125 -23.16 -18.80 15.73
C PHE A 125 -22.48 -18.48 14.40
N LEU A 126 -23.07 -17.57 13.61
CA LEU A 126 -22.50 -17.11 12.33
C LEU A 126 -21.13 -16.45 12.54
N TYR A 127 -21.00 -15.61 13.57
CA TYR A 127 -19.73 -14.97 13.91
C TYR A 127 -18.64 -16.01 14.23
N ARG A 128 -18.93 -16.95 15.14
CA ARG A 128 -17.95 -17.95 15.59
C ARG A 128 -17.51 -18.90 14.48
N SER A 129 -18.44 -19.28 13.60
CA SER A 129 -18.16 -20.20 12.50
C SER A 129 -17.43 -19.49 11.35
N ASN A 130 -17.94 -18.35 10.88
CA ASN A 130 -17.55 -17.81 9.58
C ASN A 130 -16.75 -16.50 9.64
N VAL A 131 -16.82 -15.74 10.74
CA VAL A 131 -16.22 -14.39 10.83
C VAL A 131 -14.97 -14.37 11.70
N ALA A 132 -15.04 -14.90 12.92
CA ALA A 132 -13.92 -14.98 13.85
C ALA A 132 -12.63 -15.59 13.24
N PRO A 133 -12.66 -16.75 12.55
CA PRO A 133 -11.44 -17.30 11.95
C PRO A 133 -10.89 -16.43 10.81
N VAL A 134 -11.75 -15.65 10.15
CA VAL A 134 -11.35 -14.73 9.08
C VAL A 134 -10.67 -13.49 9.67
N GLU A 135 -11.21 -12.93 10.74
CA GLU A 135 -10.59 -11.82 11.48
C GLU A 135 -9.19 -12.20 11.98
N GLU A 136 -9.03 -13.40 12.57
CA GLU A 136 -7.74 -13.89 13.04
C GLU A 136 -6.72 -14.08 11.90
N ARG A 137 -7.17 -14.67 10.78
CA ARG A 137 -6.36 -14.81 9.57
C ARG A 137 -5.90 -13.45 9.06
N LEU A 138 -6.83 -12.52 8.88
CA LEU A 138 -6.51 -11.18 8.38
C LEU A 138 -5.58 -10.43 9.32
N LYS A 139 -5.78 -10.52 10.64
CA LYS A 139 -4.86 -9.95 11.64
C LYS A 139 -3.44 -10.50 11.47
N LYS A 140 -3.30 -11.83 11.34
CA LYS A 140 -2.01 -12.50 11.12
C LYS A 140 -1.34 -12.01 9.84
N PHE A 141 -2.04 -12.03 8.72
CA PHE A 141 -1.49 -11.60 7.43
C PHE A 141 -1.12 -10.11 7.44
N THR A 142 -1.94 -9.25 8.02
CA THR A 142 -1.66 -7.82 8.16
C THR A 142 -0.41 -7.57 8.99
N LEU A 143 -0.21 -8.29 10.11
CA LEU A 143 1.00 -8.14 10.93
C LEU A 143 2.26 -8.62 10.20
N ILE A 144 2.18 -9.77 9.51
CA ILE A 144 3.31 -10.31 8.74
C ILE A 144 3.68 -9.35 7.61
N ILE A 145 2.71 -8.96 6.77
CA ILE A 145 2.95 -8.08 5.63
C ILE A 145 3.35 -6.68 6.10
N GLY A 146 2.78 -6.17 7.19
CA GLY A 146 3.20 -4.92 7.81
C GLY A 146 4.66 -4.97 8.29
N GLY A 147 5.07 -6.06 8.94
CA GLY A 147 6.46 -6.27 9.34
C GLY A 147 7.42 -6.31 8.16
N VAL A 148 7.06 -7.06 7.10
CA VAL A 148 7.87 -7.12 5.87
C VAL A 148 7.89 -5.78 5.13
N TRP A 149 6.79 -5.02 5.15
CA TRP A 149 6.75 -3.67 4.57
C TRP A 149 7.71 -2.73 5.29
N VAL A 150 7.71 -2.72 6.63
CA VAL A 150 8.68 -1.92 7.42
C VAL A 150 10.12 -2.34 7.08
N ALA A 151 10.40 -3.63 7.05
CA ALA A 151 11.72 -4.14 6.66
C ALA A 151 12.10 -3.71 5.22
N SER A 152 11.14 -3.67 4.30
CA SER A 152 11.34 -3.22 2.92
C SER A 152 11.67 -1.73 2.86
N CYS A 153 11.00 -0.90 3.65
CA CYS A 153 11.30 0.53 3.77
C CYS A 153 12.71 0.77 4.32
N LEU A 154 13.11 0.01 5.35
CA LEU A 154 14.47 0.06 5.90
C LEU A 154 15.51 -0.39 4.88
N ALA A 155 15.23 -1.47 4.13
CA ALA A 155 16.11 -1.95 3.07
C ALA A 155 16.27 -0.92 1.95
N PHE A 156 15.18 -0.25 1.54
CA PHE A 156 15.23 0.83 0.56
C PHE A 156 16.02 2.04 1.07
N ASN A 157 15.85 2.41 2.34
CA ASN A 157 16.62 3.48 2.96
C ASN A 157 18.12 3.15 3.02
N ALA A 158 18.48 1.91 3.37
CA ALA A 158 19.85 1.43 3.36
C ALA A 158 20.45 1.42 1.94
N ALA A 159 19.71 0.94 0.94
CA ALA A 159 20.12 0.96 -0.45
C ALA A 159 20.41 2.40 -0.93
N THR A 160 19.51 3.33 -0.61
CA THR A 160 19.66 4.75 -0.98
C THR A 160 20.83 5.41 -0.24
N SER A 161 21.06 5.05 1.02
CA SER A 161 22.18 5.57 1.80
C SER A 161 23.54 5.07 1.31
N SER A 162 23.58 3.85 0.76
CA SER A 162 24.82 3.22 0.29
C SER A 162 25.36 3.82 -1.01
N ASN A 163 24.47 4.25 -1.89
CA ASN A 163 24.81 4.94 -3.13
C ASN A 163 23.77 6.06 -3.33
N PRO A 164 23.99 7.24 -2.73
CA PRO A 164 23.06 8.35 -2.81
C PRO A 164 23.07 8.93 -4.22
N LEU A 165 21.87 9.15 -4.78
CA LEU A 165 21.72 9.91 -6.01
C LEU A 165 22.30 11.31 -5.84
N PHE A 166 23.03 11.75 -6.85
CA PHE A 166 23.55 13.10 -6.91
C PHE A 166 22.39 14.11 -6.95
N ASN A 167 22.15 14.82 -5.85
CA ASN A 167 21.12 15.85 -5.79
C ASN A 167 21.65 17.17 -6.35
N GLN A 168 21.59 17.32 -7.67
CA GLN A 168 22.05 18.50 -8.41
C GLN A 168 21.43 19.85 -8.03
N TYR A 169 20.39 19.86 -7.19
CA TYR A 169 19.72 21.08 -6.70
C TYR A 169 19.90 21.34 -5.22
N ASP A 170 20.69 20.54 -4.50
CA ASP A 170 21.00 20.79 -3.10
C ASP A 170 21.99 21.97 -2.98
N PRO A 171 21.59 23.09 -2.35
CA PRO A 171 22.46 24.25 -2.21
C PRO A 171 23.75 23.95 -1.43
N ASN A 172 23.71 23.06 -0.43
CA ASN A 172 24.90 22.68 0.34
C ASN A 172 25.91 21.92 -0.53
N MET A 173 25.39 21.12 -1.47
CA MET A 173 26.20 20.34 -2.39
C MET A 173 26.80 21.24 -3.48
N LEU A 174 26.01 22.19 -4.01
CA LEU A 174 26.50 23.21 -4.95
C LEU A 174 27.58 24.11 -4.33
N GLU A 175 27.43 24.47 -3.06
CA GLU A 175 28.47 25.20 -2.32
C GLU A 175 29.75 24.36 -2.20
N ARG A 176 29.64 23.08 -1.81
CA ARG A 176 30.80 22.16 -1.73
C ARG A 176 31.52 22.02 -3.07
N LEU A 177 30.79 21.91 -4.19
CA LEU A 177 31.38 21.81 -5.53
C LEU A 177 32.25 23.00 -5.89
N SER A 178 31.96 24.19 -5.36
CA SER A 178 32.74 25.39 -5.65
C SER A 178 34.12 25.42 -4.97
N TYR A 179 34.32 24.58 -3.95
CA TYR A 179 35.53 24.57 -3.13
C TYR A 179 36.28 23.22 -3.13
N ASP A 180 35.63 22.12 -3.51
CA ASP A 180 36.21 20.77 -3.47
C ASP A 180 36.33 20.14 -4.88
N ASP A 181 37.53 20.27 -5.46
CA ASP A 181 37.87 19.73 -6.78
C ASP A 181 37.69 18.21 -6.89
N LYS A 182 37.80 17.46 -5.77
CA LYS A 182 37.60 16.01 -5.80
C LYS A 182 36.14 15.66 -5.98
N VAL A 183 35.26 16.38 -5.27
CA VAL A 183 33.82 16.22 -5.42
C VAL A 183 33.39 16.66 -6.81
N ALA A 184 33.93 17.77 -7.31
CA ALA A 184 33.68 18.23 -8.67
C ALA A 184 34.09 17.20 -9.73
N GLY A 185 35.25 16.54 -9.57
CA GLY A 185 35.70 15.48 -10.48
C GLY A 185 34.81 14.23 -10.48
N ILE A 186 34.35 13.79 -9.29
CA ILE A 186 33.41 12.66 -9.18
C ILE A 186 32.08 13.01 -9.86
N VAL A 187 31.58 14.21 -9.65
CA VAL A 187 30.31 14.69 -10.22
C VAL A 187 30.40 14.83 -11.73
N GLN A 188 31.54 15.31 -12.25
CA GLN A 188 31.79 15.38 -13.68
C GLN A 188 31.83 13.99 -14.32
N GLN A 189 32.41 12.99 -13.64
CA GLN A 189 32.38 11.60 -14.09
C GLN A 189 30.96 11.02 -14.08
N GLN A 190 30.21 11.22 -13.00
CA GLN A 190 28.83 10.73 -12.88
C GLN A 190 27.88 11.39 -13.89
N SER A 191 28.08 12.67 -14.19
CA SER A 191 27.26 13.40 -15.17
C SER A 191 27.70 13.14 -16.62
N ASN A 192 28.66 12.25 -16.87
CA ASN A 192 29.27 12.02 -18.19
C ASN A 192 29.73 13.33 -18.87
N GLY A 193 30.22 14.29 -18.08
CA GLY A 193 30.62 15.61 -18.57
C GLY A 193 29.47 16.52 -19.02
N ARG A 194 28.20 16.09 -18.90
CA ARG A 194 27.04 16.92 -19.20
C ARG A 194 26.73 17.88 -18.05
N PRO A 195 26.36 19.13 -18.34
CA PRO A 195 25.89 20.04 -17.31
C PRO A 195 24.59 19.53 -16.66
N THR A 196 24.49 19.70 -15.34
CA THR A 196 23.36 19.25 -14.53
C THR A 196 22.02 19.90 -14.90
N TYR A 197 22.04 21.13 -15.41
CA TYR A 197 20.83 21.80 -15.90
C TYR A 197 20.19 21.11 -17.12
N CYS A 198 20.89 20.19 -17.80
CA CYS A 198 20.39 19.48 -18.96
C CYS A 198 19.30 18.46 -18.63
N GLU A 199 19.28 17.95 -17.40
CA GLU A 199 18.31 16.97 -16.87
C GLU A 199 16.91 17.58 -16.68
N SER A 200 16.84 18.86 -16.33
CA SER A 200 15.57 19.55 -16.07
C SER A 200 15.18 20.46 -17.22
N ARG A 201 13.95 20.29 -17.73
CA ARG A 201 13.38 21.18 -18.75
C ARG A 201 13.39 22.66 -18.32
N TYR A 202 13.13 22.92 -17.03
CA TYR A 202 13.12 24.28 -16.49
C TYR A 202 14.53 24.88 -16.53
N TYR A 203 15.51 24.23 -15.91
CA TYR A 203 16.88 24.75 -15.85
C TYR A 203 17.55 24.81 -17.24
N ARG A 204 17.21 23.87 -18.13
CA ARG A 204 17.63 23.91 -19.53
C ARG A 204 17.09 25.12 -20.29
N ALA A 205 15.85 25.52 -20.02
CA ALA A 205 15.25 26.71 -20.62
C ALA A 205 15.89 28.00 -20.08
N VAL A 206 16.17 28.05 -18.77
CA VAL A 206 16.88 29.17 -18.12
C VAL A 206 18.32 29.29 -18.65
N ALA A 207 18.99 28.17 -18.93
CA ALA A 207 20.34 28.12 -19.49
C ALA A 207 20.38 28.32 -21.03
N ASN A 208 19.58 29.26 -21.57
CA ASN A 208 19.54 29.61 -23.00
C ASN A 208 19.30 28.42 -23.94
N GLY A 209 18.40 27.51 -23.55
CA GLY A 209 17.97 26.41 -24.43
C GLY A 209 18.87 25.17 -24.43
N GLY A 210 19.78 25.04 -23.45
CA GLY A 210 20.55 23.82 -23.23
C GLY A 210 21.88 23.75 -23.99
N GLN A 211 22.64 24.85 -24.02
CA GLN A 211 24.03 24.80 -24.47
C GLN A 211 24.81 23.73 -23.69
N GLY A 212 25.66 22.94 -24.35
CA GLY A 212 26.44 21.88 -23.69
C GLY A 212 25.65 20.62 -23.29
N CYS A 213 24.36 20.51 -23.63
CA CYS A 213 23.56 19.31 -23.35
C CYS A 213 23.65 18.20 -24.42
N ASN A 214 24.39 18.43 -25.51
CA ASN A 214 24.58 17.47 -26.61
C ASN A 214 25.68 16.47 -26.25
#